data_AF-A0A6I4LXM3-F1
#
_entry.id   AF-A0A6I4LXM3-F1
#
_cell.length_a   1.000
_cell.length_b   1.000
_cell.length_c   1.000
_cell.angle_alpha   90.00
_cell.angle_beta   90.00
_cell.angle_gamma   90.00
#
_symmetry.space_group_name_H-M   'P 1'
#
loop_
_entity.id
_entity.type
_entity.pdbx_description
1 polymer ?
#
loop_
_entity_poly.entity_id
_entity_poly.type
_entity_poly.pdbx_seq_one_letter_code
_entity_poly.pdbx_strand_id
1 'polypeptide(L)' 'MSFSHNALQIFAQCVWILGWRPHDFWDATPGELASIFSVGAAFTETPPDSAALHTLMELFPDG' A
#
# COMPACT_ATOMS: atom_id res chain seq x y z
N MET A 1 -0.47 -17.37 -11.96
CA MET A 1 -0.76 -16.87 -10.58
C MET A 1 -2.04 -17.54 -10.11
N SER A 2 -2.06 -18.17 -8.93
CA SER A 2 -3.30 -18.76 -8.38
C SER A 2 -4.10 -17.72 -7.61
N PHE A 3 -5.41 -17.95 -7.46
CA PHE A 3 -6.28 -17.13 -6.61
C PHE A 3 -5.73 -16.98 -5.19
N SER A 4 -5.32 -18.09 -4.57
CA SER A 4 -4.80 -18.10 -3.21
C SER A 4 -3.54 -17.24 -3.04
N HIS A 5 -2.66 -17.22 -4.04
CA HIS A 5 -1.47 -16.37 -3.99
C HIS A 5 -1.83 -14.89 -4.01
N ASN A 6 -2.74 -14.47 -4.90
CA ASN A 6 -3.20 -13.09 -4.97
C ASN A 6 -3.98 -12.67 -3.72
N ALA A 7 -4.85 -13.54 -3.20
CA ALA A 7 -5.58 -13.27 -1.96
C ALA A 7 -4.64 -13.02 -0.78
N LEU A 8 -3.56 -13.81 -0.65
CA LEU A 8 -2.55 -13.61 0.40
C LEU A 8 -1.76 -12.31 0.24
N GLN A 9 -1.44 -11.91 -0.99
CA GLN A 9 -0.76 -10.63 -1.25
C GLN A 9 -1.63 -9.45 -0.81
N ILE A 10 -2.91 -9.44 -1.17
CA ILE A 10 -3.83 -8.38 -0.77
C ILE A 10 -4.06 -8.40 0.74
N PHE A 11 -4.25 -9.59 1.34
CA PHE A 11 -4.36 -9.74 2.79
C PHE A 11 -3.16 -9.11 3.52
N ALA A 12 -1.93 -9.38 3.08
CA ALA A 12 -0.74 -8.80 3.68
C ALA A 12 -0.75 -7.25 3.63
N GLN A 13 -1.22 -6.67 2.53
CA GLN A 13 -1.38 -5.21 2.41
C GLN A 13 -2.46 -4.68 3.36
N CYS A 14 -3.62 -5.35 3.48
CA CYS A 14 -4.68 -4.96 4.41
C CYS A 14 -4.21 -5.01 5.87
N VAL A 15 -3.43 -6.01 6.26
CA VAL A 15 -2.84 -6.10 7.61
C VAL A 15 -1.91 -4.91 7.86
N TRP A 16 -1.05 -4.58 6.90
CA TRP A 16 -0.04 -3.53 7.06
C TRP A 16 -0.63 -2.11 7.05
N ILE A 17 -1.57 -1.84 6.15
CA ILE A 17 -2.15 -0.50 5.94
C ILE A 17 -3.31 -0.24 6.90
N LEU A 18 -4.20 -1.21 7.07
CA LEU A 18 -5.47 -1.05 7.78
C LEU A 18 -5.45 -1.66 9.19
N GLY A 19 -4.43 -2.44 9.54
CA GLY A 19 -4.34 -3.14 10.82
C GLY A 19 -5.33 -4.32 10.96
N TRP A 20 -5.93 -4.75 9.85
CA TRP A 20 -6.97 -5.78 9.83
C TRP A 20 -6.48 -7.13 10.35
N ARG A 21 -7.38 -7.86 11.00
CA ARG A 21 -7.18 -9.27 11.35
C ARG A 21 -7.60 -10.15 10.16
N PRO A 22 -7.24 -11.45 10.16
CA PRO A 22 -7.67 -12.37 9.10
C PRO A 22 -9.18 -12.39 8.88
N HIS A 23 -9.99 -12.29 9.95
CA HIS A 23 -11.44 -12.33 9.82
C HIS A 23 -11.99 -11.12 9.04
N ASP A 24 -11.45 -9.92 9.27
CA ASP A 24 -11.90 -8.70 8.60
C ASP A 24 -11.69 -8.81 7.08
N PHE A 25 -10.56 -9.38 6.65
CA PHE A 25 -10.27 -9.59 5.23
C PHE A 25 -11.20 -10.61 4.57
N TRP A 26 -11.51 -11.72 5.25
CA TRP A 26 -12.36 -12.77 4.68
C TRP A 26 -13.85 -12.42 4.68
N ASP A 27 -14.28 -11.50 5.54
CA ASP A 27 -15.65 -10.97 5.57
C ASP A 27 -15.85 -9.86 4.52
N ALA A 28 -14.79 -9.10 4.20
CA ALA A 28 -14.84 -8.04 3.20
C ALA A 28 -15.06 -8.57 1.78
N THR A 29 -15.89 -7.86 1.02
CA THR A 29 -16.14 -8.15 -0.39
C THR A 29 -15.00 -7.60 -1.27
N PRO A 30 -14.74 -8.24 -2.44
CA PRO A 30 -13.77 -7.70 -3.40
C PRO A 30 -14.07 -6.26 -3.86
N GLY A 31 -15.35 -5.86 -3.89
CA GLY A 31 -15.76 -4.50 -4.25
C GLY A 31 -15.38 -3.46 -3.18
N GLU A 32 -15.54 -3.80 -1.91
CA GLU A 32 -15.09 -2.95 -0.80
C GLU A 32 -13.57 -2.79 -0.81
N LEU A 33 -12.83 -3.90 -1.00
CA LEU A 33 -11.37 -3.85 -1.15
C LEU A 33 -10.96 -2.93 -2.30
N ALA A 34 -11.58 -3.08 -3.48
CA ALA A 34 -11.30 -2.21 -4.63
C ALA A 34 -11.56 -0.73 -4.33
N SER A 35 -12.60 -0.42 -3.56
CA SER A 35 -12.93 0.96 -3.17
C SER A 35 -11.91 1.57 -2.19
N ILE A 36 -11.33 0.76 -1.30
CA ILE A 36 -10.29 1.20 -0.36
C ILE A 36 -9.00 1.51 -1.12
N PHE A 37 -8.58 0.61 -2.02
CA PHE A 37 -7.36 0.79 -2.78
C PHE A 37 -7.46 1.88 -3.85
N SER A 38 -8.64 2.17 -4.40
CA SER A 38 -8.82 3.25 -5.35
C SER A 38 -8.57 4.64 -4.73
N VAL A 39 -8.92 4.82 -3.45
CA VAL A 39 -8.61 6.04 -2.70
C VAL A 39 -7.09 6.19 -2.52
N GLY A 40 -6.39 5.11 -2.17
CA GLY A 40 -4.92 5.12 -2.06
C GLY A 40 -4.23 5.45 -3.39
N ALA A 41 -4.72 4.90 -4.49
CA ALA A 41 -4.19 5.16 -5.84
C ALA A 41 -4.45 6.60 -6.33
N ALA A 42 -5.44 7.30 -5.78
CA ALA A 42 -5.69 8.71 -6.10
C ALA A 42 -4.58 9.64 -5.57
N PHE A 43 -3.81 9.20 -4.58
CA PHE A 43 -2.55 9.85 -4.19
C PHE A 43 -1.46 9.48 -5.19
N THR A 44 -1.59 9.98 -6.42
CA THR A 44 -0.67 9.71 -7.52
C THR A 44 0.59 10.59 -7.49
N GLU A 45 0.94 11.15 -6.33
CA GLU A 45 2.22 11.83 -6.21
C GLU A 45 3.31 10.82 -6.56
N THR A 46 4.00 11.10 -7.66
CA THR A 46 5.06 10.23 -8.15
C THR A 46 6.09 10.13 -7.04
N PRO A 47 6.40 8.91 -6.54
CA PRO A 47 7.43 8.77 -5.53
C PRO A 47 8.71 9.44 -6.01
N PRO A 48 9.42 10.18 -5.15
CA PRO A 48 10.66 10.83 -5.54
C PRO A 48 11.62 9.75 -6.07
N ASP A 49 12.23 10.04 -7.21
CA ASP A 49 13.26 9.17 -7.76
C ASP A 49 14.54 9.23 -6.91
N SER A 50 15.47 8.32 -7.17
CA SER A 50 16.71 8.25 -6.40
C SER A 50 17.53 9.55 -6.45
N ALA A 51 17.42 10.33 -7.52
CA ALA A 51 18.12 11.60 -7.65
C ALA A 51 17.49 12.67 -6.75
N ALA A 52 16.16 12.77 -6.75
CA ALA A 52 15.41 13.65 -5.85
C ALA A 52 15.67 13.30 -4.38
N LEU A 53 15.73 12.01 -4.04
CA LEU A 53 16.10 11.57 -2.69
C LEU A 53 17.51 12.03 -2.30
N HIS A 54 18.50 11.89 -3.19
CA HIS A 54 19.87 12.32 -2.92
C HIS A 54 19.95 13.83 -2.69
N THR A 55 19.26 14.63 -3.51
CA THR A 55 19.17 16.08 -3.32
C THR A 55 18.54 16.44 -1.97
N LEU A 56 17.49 15.73 -1.54
CA LEU A 56 16.88 15.96 -0.22
C LEU A 56 17.84 15.63 0.93
N MET A 57 18.62 14.56 0.83
CA MET A 57 19.63 14.19 1.83
C MET A 57 20.74 15.24 1.97
N GLU A 58 21.16 15.87 0.87
CA GLU A 58 22.15 16.95 0.89
C GLU A 58 21.58 18.25 1.46
N LEU A 59 20.31 18.56 1.18
CA LEU A 59 19.64 19.77 1.64
C LEU A 59 19.28 19.73 3.13
N PHE A 60 19.03 18.54 3.68
CA PHE A 60 18.65 18.32 5.07
C PHE A 60 19.58 17.31 5.72
N PRO A 61 20.82 17.70 6.07
CA PRO A 61 21.72 16.81 6.79
C PRO A 61 21.16 16.54 8.19
N ASP A 62 20.93 15.27 8.50
CA ASP A 62 20.58 14.80 9.85
C ASP A 62 21.83 15.01 10.73
N GLY A 63 21.88 16.15 11.42
CA GLY A 63 22.99 16.55 12.30
C GLY A 63 23.15 15.69 13.55
#